data_AF-A0A7X7FZQ7-F1
#
_entry.id   AF-A0A7X7FZQ7-F1
#
_cell.length_a   1.000
_cell.length_b   1.000
_cell.length_c   1.000
_cell.angle_alpha   90.00
_cell.angle_beta   90.00
_cell.angle_gamma   90.00
#
_symmetry.space_group_name_H-M   'P 1'
#
loop_
_entity.id
_entity.type
_entity.pdbx_description
1 polymer ?
#
loop_
_entity_poly.entity_id
_entity_poly.type
_entity_poly.pdbx_seq_one_letter_code
_entity_poly.pdbx_strand_id
1 'polypeptide(L)'
;MKHSFLILSILFLCSAGCIQKDIPYTLSEAEKTFTEFCKAEGDVDVTARSVGRTLWVYLPLKISLFNIKASGQKTTADKQPTPLSLSAIDGEKSSSLFSFRYDIIPDALPGDTPPYGMQYNEEFTAKRRILYYGLQESFFGLPEEAAPRFVVIVSVDLSTGIGMKSTLCLADLKKYMTGAIFDDYMLREVADMVGDPALIGDMAGRALERTDVPWAEFLTGQIKQRIRFKFTQSDFKPEADPDRVITTIVANTLALYEFEDFEKIRLYNWRDKREMLFDKEQLRSFVDVLPEKERAGRFTTIKFDTSNFAPGGQKGTGDK
;
A
#
# COMPACT_ATOMS: atom_id res chain seq x y z
N MET A 1 57.58 42.78 -31.85
CA MET A 1 58.07 41.39 -31.81
C MET A 1 57.77 40.80 -30.43
N LYS A 2 56.98 39.70 -30.42
CA LYS A 2 56.96 38.58 -29.47
C LYS A 2 56.53 38.86 -28.00
N HIS A 3 55.30 38.47 -27.63
CA HIS A 3 54.92 37.25 -26.86
C HIS A 3 55.12 37.47 -25.34
N SER A 4 54.20 37.21 -24.40
CA SER A 4 53.13 36.21 -24.27
C SER A 4 52.04 36.77 -23.34
N PHE A 5 50.75 36.66 -23.61
CA PHE A 5 49.87 35.48 -23.46
C PHE A 5 49.75 34.94 -22.02
N LEU A 6 48.52 35.06 -21.48
CA LEU A 6 47.79 33.99 -20.81
C LEU A 6 48.06 33.71 -19.32
N ILE A 7 47.50 34.53 -18.41
CA ILE A 7 46.91 34.04 -17.15
C ILE A 7 45.70 34.93 -16.81
N LEU A 8 44.67 34.86 -17.65
CA LEU A 8 43.34 35.40 -17.36
C LEU A 8 42.34 34.31 -17.76
N SER A 9 42.05 33.41 -16.82
CA SER A 9 40.93 32.45 -16.83
C SER A 9 41.26 31.34 -15.82
N ILE A 10 40.74 31.44 -14.60
CA ILE A 10 40.38 30.36 -13.65
C ILE A 10 40.10 31.09 -12.33
N LEU A 11 38.90 31.68 -12.19
CA LEU A 11 38.27 32.05 -10.91
C LEU A 11 36.91 32.70 -11.19
N PHE A 12 36.07 32.02 -11.96
CA PHE A 12 34.64 32.36 -12.09
C PHE A 12 33.84 31.10 -12.45
N LEU A 13 34.01 30.05 -11.64
CA LEU A 13 33.31 28.77 -11.78
C LEU A 13 33.07 28.14 -10.40
N CYS A 14 32.55 28.93 -9.46
CA CYS A 14 32.03 28.45 -8.18
C CYS A 14 30.86 29.30 -7.65
N SER A 15 30.11 29.96 -8.53
CA SER A 15 28.69 30.22 -8.27
C SER A 15 27.90 29.16 -9.03
N ALA A 16 28.08 27.90 -8.62
CA ALA A 16 26.96 26.97 -8.63
C ALA A 16 25.93 27.65 -7.72
N GLY A 17 25.08 28.48 -8.32
CA GLY A 17 23.83 28.81 -7.70
C GLY A 17 23.25 27.48 -7.27
N CYS A 18 22.99 27.35 -5.97
CA CYS A 18 21.95 26.46 -5.53
C CYS A 18 20.77 26.78 -6.44
N ILE A 19 20.54 25.94 -7.45
CA ILE A 19 19.25 25.89 -8.13
C ILE A 19 18.34 25.43 -7.01
N GLN A 20 17.84 26.40 -6.26
CA GLN A 20 16.62 26.29 -5.51
C GLN A 20 15.65 25.81 -6.58
N LYS A 21 15.31 24.53 -6.51
CA LYS A 21 14.48 23.86 -7.51
C LYS A 21 13.15 24.60 -7.44
N ASP A 22 12.97 25.60 -8.31
CA ASP A 22 11.70 26.28 -8.49
C ASP A 22 10.68 25.15 -8.64
N ILE A 23 9.75 25.07 -7.70
CA ILE A 23 8.72 24.04 -7.68
C ILE A 23 7.96 24.22 -9.00
N PRO A 24 8.12 23.34 -10.01
CA PRO A 24 7.92 23.81 -11.37
C PRO A 24 6.48 23.72 -11.84
N TYR A 25 5.55 23.23 -11.01
CA TYR A 25 4.22 22.84 -11.49
C TYR A 25 3.12 23.13 -10.48
N THR A 26 2.03 23.68 -10.99
CA THR A 26 0.70 23.63 -10.40
C THR A 26 0.17 22.19 -10.39
N LEU A 27 -0.87 21.91 -9.59
CA LEU A 27 -1.51 20.59 -9.55
C LEU A 27 -2.01 20.15 -10.95
N SER A 28 -2.56 21.07 -11.74
CA SER A 28 -3.02 20.77 -13.10
C SER A 28 -1.87 20.45 -14.06
N GLU A 29 -0.73 21.10 -13.91
CA GLU A 29 0.47 20.77 -14.70
C GLU A 29 1.01 19.40 -14.30
N ALA A 30 1.03 19.06 -13.02
CA ALA A 30 1.41 17.73 -12.55
C ALA A 30 0.47 16.63 -13.09
N GLU A 31 -0.84 16.86 -13.11
CA GLU A 31 -1.81 15.94 -13.74
C GLU A 31 -1.53 15.74 -15.22
N LYS A 32 -1.25 16.83 -15.95
CA LYS A 32 -0.89 16.78 -17.36
C LYS A 32 0.40 15.99 -17.57
N THR A 33 1.47 16.34 -16.85
CA THR A 33 2.76 15.65 -16.89
C THR A 33 2.59 14.16 -16.60
N PHE A 34 1.75 13.79 -15.64
CA PHE A 34 1.46 12.40 -15.31
C PHE A 34 0.83 11.64 -16.48
N THR A 35 -0.21 12.21 -17.11
CA THR A 35 -0.87 11.57 -18.26
C THR A 35 0.07 11.46 -19.47
N GLU A 36 0.88 12.49 -19.73
CA GLU A 36 1.87 12.51 -20.80
C GLU A 36 2.98 11.47 -20.57
N PHE A 37 3.48 11.38 -19.33
CA PHE A 37 4.47 10.37 -18.94
C PHE A 37 3.94 8.94 -19.15
N CYS A 38 2.73 8.65 -18.66
CA CYS A 38 2.12 7.33 -18.80
C CYS A 38 1.96 6.92 -20.27
N LYS A 39 1.60 7.87 -21.13
CA LYS A 39 1.48 7.63 -22.57
C LYS A 39 2.84 7.43 -23.24
N ALA A 40 3.82 8.28 -22.94
CA ALA A 40 5.14 8.26 -23.57
C ALA A 40 5.96 7.01 -23.19
N GLU A 41 6.00 6.67 -21.90
CA GLU A 41 6.89 5.64 -21.37
C GLU A 41 6.28 4.23 -21.38
N GLY A 42 4.95 4.11 -21.32
CA GLY A 42 4.29 2.82 -21.17
C GLY A 42 3.14 2.54 -22.14
N ASP A 43 2.87 3.44 -23.09
CA ASP A 43 1.67 3.41 -23.93
C ASP A 43 0.40 3.12 -23.10
N VAL A 44 0.28 3.84 -21.98
CA VAL A 44 -0.84 3.71 -21.05
C VAL A 44 -1.72 4.95 -21.14
N ASP A 45 -2.87 4.80 -21.81
CA ASP A 45 -3.89 5.83 -21.86
C ASP A 45 -4.63 5.88 -20.51
N VAL A 46 -4.40 6.94 -19.74
CA VAL A 46 -5.07 7.18 -18.45
C VAL A 46 -5.74 8.55 -18.43
N THR A 47 -6.78 8.67 -17.61
CA THR A 47 -7.29 9.99 -17.20
C THR A 47 -6.91 10.25 -15.76
N ALA A 48 -6.42 11.45 -15.47
CA ALA A 48 -6.09 11.90 -14.13
C ALA A 48 -6.89 13.17 -13.79
N ARG A 49 -7.50 13.22 -12.61
CA ARG A 49 -8.26 14.38 -12.16
C ARG A 49 -8.31 14.45 -10.63
N SER A 50 -7.96 15.59 -10.06
CA SER A 50 -8.07 15.82 -8.63
C SER A 50 -9.46 16.30 -8.22
N VAL A 51 -9.90 15.82 -7.06
CA VAL A 51 -11.08 16.29 -6.32
C VAL A 51 -10.65 16.50 -4.88
N GLY A 52 -10.67 17.75 -4.41
CA GLY A 52 -10.11 18.10 -3.11
C GLY A 52 -8.63 17.75 -3.01
N ARG A 53 -8.25 16.93 -2.03
CA ARG A 53 -6.88 16.43 -1.84
C ARG A 53 -6.68 15.01 -2.37
N THR A 54 -7.55 14.55 -3.27
CA THR A 54 -7.49 13.20 -3.83
C THR A 54 -7.31 13.25 -5.34
N LEU A 55 -6.28 12.59 -5.84
CA LEU A 55 -6.08 12.37 -7.27
C LEU A 55 -6.79 11.09 -7.71
N TRP A 56 -7.72 11.21 -8.65
CA TRP A 56 -8.35 10.06 -9.30
C TRP A 56 -7.63 9.73 -10.60
N VAL A 57 -7.14 8.51 -10.71
CA VAL A 57 -6.54 7.94 -11.92
C VAL A 57 -7.44 6.82 -12.42
N TYR A 58 -7.87 6.91 -13.68
CA TYR A 58 -8.62 5.85 -14.34
C TYR A 58 -7.75 5.19 -15.41
N LEU A 59 -7.63 3.87 -15.31
CA LEU A 59 -6.88 3.01 -16.22
C LEU A 59 -7.85 2.07 -16.95
N PRO A 60 -8.34 2.46 -18.14
CA PRO A 60 -9.12 1.56 -19.01
C PRO A 60 -8.22 0.50 -19.65
N LEU A 61 -8.60 -0.77 -19.56
CA LEU A 61 -7.84 -1.89 -20.10
C LEU A 61 -8.69 -2.74 -21.04
N LYS A 62 -8.09 -3.19 -22.15
CA LYS A 62 -8.67 -4.20 -23.06
C LYS A 62 -8.16 -5.62 -22.74
N ILE A 63 -7.67 -5.80 -21.52
CA ILE A 63 -7.12 -7.05 -21.00
C ILE A 63 -7.79 -7.34 -19.66
N SER A 64 -7.85 -8.62 -19.29
CA SER A 64 -8.27 -8.97 -17.93
C SER A 64 -7.21 -8.56 -16.92
N LEU A 65 -7.64 -8.03 -15.77
CA LEU A 65 -6.76 -7.71 -14.65
C LEU A 65 -6.22 -8.97 -13.95
N PHE A 66 -6.92 -10.10 -14.10
CA PHE A 66 -6.66 -11.31 -13.34
C PHE A 66 -6.50 -12.52 -14.26
N ASN A 67 -5.53 -13.35 -13.94
CA ASN A 67 -5.41 -14.70 -14.44
C ASN A 67 -5.94 -15.66 -13.38
N ILE A 68 -6.96 -16.44 -13.73
CA ILE A 68 -7.45 -17.54 -12.90
C ILE A 68 -6.66 -18.78 -13.29
N LYS A 69 -5.90 -19.34 -12.35
CA LYS A 69 -5.10 -20.56 -12.56
C LYS A 69 -5.41 -21.58 -11.48
N ALA A 70 -5.26 -22.86 -11.79
CA ALA A 70 -5.30 -23.88 -10.75
C ALA A 70 -4.22 -23.61 -9.70
N SER A 71 -4.59 -23.55 -8.43
CA SER A 71 -3.67 -23.46 -7.31
C SER A 71 -3.35 -24.88 -6.84
N GLY A 72 -2.07 -25.19 -6.61
CA GLY A 72 -1.69 -26.48 -6.03
C GLY A 72 -2.32 -26.64 -4.64
N GLN A 73 -2.79 -27.84 -4.32
CA GLN A 73 -3.29 -28.17 -2.98
C GLN A 73 -2.14 -27.96 -1.98
N LYS A 74 -2.28 -26.99 -1.06
CA LYS A 74 -1.39 -26.90 0.11
C LYS A 74 -1.82 -27.99 1.09
N THR A 75 -1.22 -29.17 0.99
CA THR A 75 -1.31 -30.20 2.03
C THR A 75 -0.32 -29.88 3.14
N THR A 76 -0.82 -29.38 4.27
CA THR A 76 -0.12 -29.52 5.55
C THR A 76 -1.14 -29.98 6.58
N ALA A 77 -1.24 -31.31 6.69
CA ALA A 77 -1.85 -31.96 7.81
C ALA A 77 -0.81 -31.99 8.93
N ASP A 78 -0.97 -31.14 9.93
CA ASP A 78 -0.51 -31.41 11.29
C ASP A 78 -1.57 -30.89 12.25
N LYS A 79 -1.76 -31.61 13.37
CA LYS A 79 -2.71 -31.27 14.44
C LYS A 79 -2.26 -30.01 15.17
N GLN A 80 -2.44 -28.87 14.54
CA GLN A 80 -2.36 -27.55 15.16
C GLN A 80 -3.77 -27.15 15.63
N PRO A 81 -3.91 -26.30 16.67
CA PRO A 81 -5.20 -25.72 17.03
C PRO A 81 -5.86 -25.09 15.79
N THR A 82 -7.18 -25.23 15.66
CA THR A 82 -7.91 -24.70 14.50
C THR A 82 -7.73 -23.18 14.48
N PRO A 83 -7.02 -22.61 13.50
CA PRO A 83 -6.79 -21.18 13.46
C PRO A 83 -8.12 -20.44 13.33
N LEU A 84 -8.13 -19.15 13.68
CA LEU A 84 -9.31 -18.30 13.50
C LEU A 84 -9.30 -17.66 12.10
N SER A 85 -10.47 -17.56 11.50
CA SER A 85 -10.69 -16.99 10.17
C SER A 85 -11.76 -15.90 10.22
N LEU A 86 -11.62 -14.89 9.36
CA LEU A 86 -12.57 -13.78 9.29
C LEU A 86 -13.70 -14.12 8.32
N SER A 87 -14.92 -14.24 8.84
CA SER A 87 -16.10 -14.45 8.02
C SER A 87 -16.62 -13.13 7.43
N ALA A 88 -16.64 -12.06 8.23
CA ALA A 88 -17.14 -10.77 7.80
C ALA A 88 -16.53 -9.63 8.61
N ILE A 89 -16.39 -8.46 7.98
CA ILE A 89 -16.02 -7.22 8.65
C ILE A 89 -16.69 -6.03 7.98
N ASP A 90 -17.18 -5.12 8.81
CA ASP A 90 -17.66 -3.81 8.43
C ASP A 90 -17.02 -2.74 9.34
N GLY A 91 -16.94 -1.52 8.83
CA GLY A 91 -16.28 -0.43 9.52
C GLY A 91 -16.71 0.91 8.98
N GLU A 92 -16.94 1.85 9.89
CA GLU A 92 -17.33 3.22 9.59
C GLU A 92 -16.77 4.18 10.66
N LYS A 93 -16.66 5.47 10.30
CA LYS A 93 -16.50 6.56 11.27
C LYS A 93 -17.72 7.46 11.18
N SER A 94 -18.37 7.67 12.30
CA SER A 94 -19.46 8.66 12.44
C SER A 94 -19.08 9.65 13.52
N SER A 95 -18.97 10.94 13.15
CA SER A 95 -18.52 12.00 14.06
C SER A 95 -17.19 11.63 14.75
N SER A 96 -17.17 11.54 16.09
CA SER A 96 -16.01 11.18 16.90
C SER A 96 -15.86 9.67 17.16
N LEU A 97 -16.73 8.81 16.63
CA LEU A 97 -16.71 7.37 16.87
C LEU A 97 -16.27 6.60 15.63
N PHE A 98 -15.19 5.82 15.74
CA PHE A 98 -14.98 4.70 14.83
C PHE A 98 -15.74 3.48 15.35
N SER A 99 -16.41 2.77 14.45
CA SER A 99 -17.15 1.55 14.77
C SER A 99 -16.75 0.45 13.81
N PHE A 100 -16.28 -0.68 14.33
CA PHE A 100 -15.98 -1.87 13.56
C PHE A 100 -16.84 -3.04 14.05
N ARG A 101 -17.47 -3.74 13.12
CA ARG A 101 -18.26 -4.95 13.38
C ARG A 101 -17.61 -6.12 12.66
N TYR A 102 -17.44 -7.24 13.33
CA TYR A 102 -16.75 -8.39 12.74
C TYR A 102 -17.35 -9.71 13.19
N ASP A 103 -17.11 -10.74 12.38
CA ASP A 103 -17.40 -12.13 12.71
C ASP A 103 -16.16 -13.00 12.45
N ILE A 104 -15.71 -13.68 13.49
CA ILE A 104 -14.58 -14.59 13.46
C ILE A 104 -15.10 -16.01 13.68
N ILE A 105 -14.69 -16.93 12.81
CA ILE A 105 -15.04 -18.35 12.85
C ILE A 105 -13.79 -19.19 13.08
N PRO A 106 -13.92 -20.40 13.65
CA PRO A 106 -12.89 -21.42 13.47
C PRO A 106 -12.68 -21.63 11.96
N ASP A 107 -11.43 -21.59 11.52
CA ASP A 107 -11.07 -21.86 10.13
C ASP A 107 -11.55 -23.27 9.80
N ALA A 108 -12.31 -23.42 8.71
CA ALA A 108 -12.74 -24.74 8.29
C ALA A 108 -11.49 -25.56 7.93
N LEU A 109 -11.47 -26.85 8.28
CA LEU A 109 -10.49 -27.77 7.73
C LEU A 109 -10.52 -27.65 6.19
N PRO A 110 -9.36 -27.65 5.51
CA PRO A 110 -9.29 -27.44 4.07
C PRO A 110 -10.06 -28.56 3.35
N GLY A 111 -11.31 -28.29 2.97
CA GLY A 111 -12.25 -29.30 2.48
C GLY A 111 -12.87 -28.99 1.13
N ASP A 112 -13.37 -27.77 0.91
CA ASP A 112 -14.30 -27.52 -0.22
C ASP A 112 -13.97 -26.32 -1.11
N THR A 113 -12.86 -25.60 -0.88
CA THR A 113 -12.50 -24.48 -1.74
C THR A 113 -11.94 -25.01 -3.06
N PRO A 114 -12.56 -24.71 -4.21
CA PRO A 114 -12.03 -25.14 -5.49
C PRO A 114 -10.59 -24.62 -5.65
N PRO A 115 -9.66 -25.45 -6.16
CA PRO A 115 -8.24 -25.14 -6.18
C PRO A 115 -7.92 -24.21 -7.34
N TYR A 116 -8.48 -23.00 -7.34
CA TYR A 116 -8.07 -21.93 -8.23
C TYR A 116 -7.59 -20.72 -7.43
N GLY A 117 -6.55 -20.07 -7.96
CA GLY A 117 -6.03 -18.81 -7.48
C GLY A 117 -6.25 -17.73 -8.52
N MET A 118 -6.45 -16.50 -8.04
CA MET A 118 -6.36 -15.30 -8.86
C MET A 118 -4.97 -14.71 -8.72
N GLN A 119 -4.29 -14.52 -9.84
CA GLN A 119 -3.03 -13.78 -9.91
C GLN A 119 -3.26 -12.55 -10.77
N TYR A 120 -2.56 -11.45 -10.49
CA TYR A 120 -2.60 -10.33 -11.42
C TYR A 120 -2.04 -10.73 -12.77
N ASN A 121 -2.66 -10.21 -13.82
CA ASN A 121 -2.11 -10.29 -15.16
C ASN A 121 -0.76 -9.54 -15.20
N GLU A 122 0.22 -10.09 -15.90
CA GLU A 122 1.58 -9.53 -15.98
C GLU A 122 1.60 -8.19 -16.72
N GLU A 123 0.82 -8.05 -17.80
CA GLU A 123 0.68 -6.80 -18.53
C GLU A 123 -0.02 -5.75 -17.66
N PHE A 124 -1.07 -6.13 -16.93
CA PHE A 124 -1.69 -5.25 -15.94
C PHE A 124 -0.69 -4.78 -14.89
N THR A 125 0.12 -5.70 -14.36
CA THR A 125 1.15 -5.39 -13.36
C THR A 125 2.21 -4.44 -13.91
N ALA A 126 2.63 -4.63 -15.17
CA ALA A 126 3.56 -3.74 -15.84
C ALA A 126 2.98 -2.33 -16.01
N LYS A 127 1.73 -2.22 -16.48
CA LYS A 127 1.03 -0.93 -16.61
C LYS A 127 0.86 -0.22 -15.26
N ARG A 128 0.53 -0.95 -14.19
CA ARG A 128 0.44 -0.38 -12.83
C ARG A 128 1.78 0.20 -12.35
N ARG A 129 2.89 -0.45 -12.67
CA ARG A 129 4.24 0.05 -12.36
C ARG A 129 4.53 1.38 -13.06
N ILE A 130 4.13 1.53 -14.32
CA ILE A 130 4.23 2.79 -15.06
C ILE A 130 3.45 3.90 -14.35
N LEU A 131 2.26 3.62 -13.82
CA LEU A 131 1.52 4.60 -13.01
C LEU A 131 2.32 5.04 -11.79
N TYR A 132 2.97 4.13 -11.07
CA TYR A 132 3.76 4.49 -9.88
C TYR A 132 4.97 5.36 -10.24
N TYR A 133 5.65 5.07 -11.35
CA TYR A 133 6.73 5.94 -11.84
C TYR A 133 6.21 7.31 -12.30
N GLY A 134 5.08 7.35 -13.01
CA GLY A 134 4.46 8.62 -13.37
C GLY A 134 4.09 9.46 -12.15
N LEU A 135 3.54 8.82 -11.10
CA LEU A 135 3.21 9.50 -9.85
C LEU A 135 4.46 10.08 -9.18
N GLN A 136 5.56 9.33 -9.17
CA GLN A 136 6.84 9.79 -8.67
C GLN A 136 7.33 11.02 -9.42
N GLU A 137 7.40 10.95 -10.75
CA GLU A 137 7.95 12.04 -11.57
C GLU A 137 7.08 13.30 -11.50
N SER A 138 5.77 13.14 -11.38
CA SER A 138 4.83 14.27 -11.50
C SER A 138 4.46 14.91 -10.16
N PHE A 139 4.35 14.14 -9.08
CA PHE A 139 3.76 14.63 -7.83
C PHE A 139 4.73 14.66 -6.64
N PHE A 140 5.84 13.89 -6.62
CA PHE A 140 6.68 13.81 -5.42
C PHE A 140 7.47 15.10 -5.12
N GLY A 141 7.65 15.94 -6.13
CA GLY A 141 8.30 17.25 -6.01
C GLY A 141 7.35 18.39 -5.61
N LEU A 142 6.04 18.15 -5.55
CA LEU A 142 5.08 19.17 -5.14
C LEU A 142 5.15 19.42 -3.62
N PRO A 143 4.88 20.65 -3.17
CA PRO A 143 4.68 20.96 -1.76
C PRO A 143 3.52 20.17 -1.17
N GLU A 144 3.60 19.84 0.12
CA GLU A 144 2.61 18.97 0.77
C GLU A 144 1.20 19.56 0.69
N GLU A 145 1.04 20.86 0.81
CA GLU A 145 -0.23 21.58 0.72
C GLU A 145 -0.86 21.53 -0.68
N ALA A 146 -0.04 21.42 -1.73
CA ALA A 146 -0.47 21.38 -3.12
C ALA A 146 -0.61 19.95 -3.66
N ALA A 147 0.15 19.00 -3.10
CA ALA A 147 0.13 17.61 -3.53
C ALA A 147 -1.17 16.89 -3.10
N PRO A 148 -1.67 15.96 -3.93
CA PRO A 148 -2.73 15.07 -3.50
C PRO A 148 -2.24 14.24 -2.31
N ARG A 149 -3.07 14.15 -1.27
CA ARG A 149 -2.82 13.31 -0.12
C ARG A 149 -3.06 11.85 -0.47
N PHE A 150 -4.17 11.58 -1.14
CA PHE A 150 -4.55 10.25 -1.58
C PHE A 150 -4.53 10.16 -3.11
N VAL A 151 -4.21 8.98 -3.60
CA VAL A 151 -4.38 8.63 -5.01
C VAL A 151 -5.32 7.44 -5.07
N VAL A 152 -6.39 7.57 -5.85
CA VAL A 152 -7.33 6.49 -6.14
C VAL A 152 -7.08 6.05 -7.58
N ILE A 153 -6.63 4.82 -7.77
CA ILE A 153 -6.41 4.21 -9.08
C ILE A 153 -7.54 3.22 -9.33
N VAL A 154 -8.37 3.48 -10.34
CA VAL A 154 -9.42 2.57 -10.78
C VAL A 154 -8.99 1.95 -12.11
N SER A 155 -8.62 0.68 -12.08
CA SER A 155 -8.26 -0.10 -13.28
C SER A 155 -9.41 -0.99 -13.66
N VAL A 156 -9.84 -0.99 -14.94
CA VAL A 156 -11.05 -1.73 -15.37
C VAL A 156 -10.80 -2.47 -16.67
N ASP A 157 -11.21 -3.74 -16.71
CA ASP A 157 -11.36 -4.50 -17.94
C ASP A 157 -12.65 -4.04 -18.64
N LEU A 158 -12.48 -3.31 -19.75
CA LEU A 158 -13.57 -2.71 -20.51
C LEU A 158 -14.50 -3.74 -21.18
N SER A 159 -14.09 -5.00 -21.27
CA SER A 159 -14.95 -6.05 -21.84
C SER A 159 -15.97 -6.57 -20.83
N THR A 160 -15.62 -6.56 -19.54
CA THR A 160 -16.44 -7.12 -18.46
C THR A 160 -17.02 -6.06 -17.53
N GLY A 161 -16.44 -4.86 -17.50
CA GLY A 161 -16.77 -3.81 -16.53
C GLY A 161 -16.27 -4.12 -15.11
N ILE A 162 -15.49 -5.19 -14.94
CA ILE A 162 -14.90 -5.60 -13.67
C ILE A 162 -13.52 -4.96 -13.55
N GLY A 163 -13.20 -4.48 -12.35
CA GLY A 163 -11.96 -3.78 -12.09
C GLY A 163 -11.50 -3.86 -10.65
N MET A 164 -10.46 -3.08 -10.38
CA MET A 164 -9.90 -2.88 -9.05
C MET A 164 -9.76 -1.39 -8.78
N LYS A 165 -10.23 -0.96 -7.60
CA LYS A 165 -10.02 0.37 -7.04
C LYS A 165 -8.96 0.25 -5.95
N SER A 166 -7.83 0.92 -6.13
CA SER A 166 -6.75 1.03 -5.16
C SER A 166 -6.68 2.45 -4.62
N THR A 167 -6.80 2.62 -3.31
CA THR A 167 -6.58 3.91 -2.64
C THR A 167 -5.26 3.85 -1.86
N LEU A 168 -4.33 4.75 -2.18
CA LEU A 168 -3.03 4.84 -1.52
C LEU A 168 -2.78 6.24 -0.95
N CYS A 169 -1.97 6.32 0.11
CA CYS A 169 -1.42 7.59 0.60
C CYS A 169 -0.16 7.94 -0.21
N LEU A 170 -0.11 9.14 -0.80
CA LEU A 170 1.02 9.56 -1.63
C LEU A 170 2.33 9.58 -0.83
N ALA A 171 2.27 9.97 0.44
CA ALA A 171 3.44 9.98 1.33
C ALA A 171 3.99 8.56 1.59
N ASP A 172 3.12 7.56 1.74
CA ASP A 172 3.54 6.16 1.87
C ASP A 172 4.13 5.63 0.56
N LEU A 173 3.53 5.95 -0.59
CA LEU A 173 4.09 5.58 -1.88
C LEU A 173 5.48 6.21 -2.08
N LYS A 174 5.66 7.48 -1.71
CA LYS A 174 6.97 8.14 -1.75
C LYS A 174 8.00 7.40 -0.91
N LYS A 175 7.66 7.05 0.34
CA LYS A 175 8.54 6.25 1.22
C LYS A 175 8.88 4.90 0.61
N TYR A 176 7.90 4.22 0.01
CA TYR A 176 8.12 2.93 -0.64
C TYR A 176 9.09 3.04 -1.81
N MET A 177 8.84 3.99 -2.71
CA MET A 177 9.65 4.20 -3.91
C MET A 177 11.07 4.67 -3.59
N THR A 178 11.27 5.37 -2.47
CA THR A 178 12.61 5.75 -1.98
C THR A 178 13.26 4.69 -1.08
N GLY A 179 12.58 3.56 -0.84
CA GLY A 179 13.08 2.45 -0.04
C GLY A 179 13.09 2.67 1.49
N ALA A 180 12.33 3.64 1.99
CA ALA A 180 12.16 3.87 3.43
C ALA A 180 11.20 2.85 4.07
N ILE A 181 10.29 2.26 3.29
CA ILE A 181 9.43 1.14 3.69
C ILE A 181 9.40 0.10 2.57
N PHE A 182 9.46 -1.18 2.88
CA PHE A 182 9.34 -2.27 1.89
C PHE A 182 8.26 -3.26 2.33
N ASP A 183 8.47 -3.93 3.47
CA ASP A 183 7.68 -5.10 3.87
C ASP A 183 6.20 -4.80 4.23
N ASP A 184 5.91 -3.60 4.72
CA ASP A 184 4.55 -3.20 5.15
C ASP A 184 3.76 -2.46 4.06
N TYR A 185 4.40 -2.06 2.95
CA TYR A 185 3.73 -1.20 1.96
C TYR A 185 2.55 -1.90 1.29
N MET A 186 2.64 -3.20 1.04
CA MET A 186 1.54 -3.98 0.44
C MET A 186 0.26 -3.97 1.29
N LEU A 187 0.36 -3.66 2.60
CA LEU A 187 -0.77 -3.51 3.51
C LEU A 187 -1.29 -2.06 3.58
N ARG A 188 -0.56 -1.09 3.01
CA ARG A 188 -0.88 0.36 3.00
C ARG A 188 -1.66 0.82 1.77
N GLU A 189 -1.96 -0.08 0.85
CA GLU A 189 -2.82 0.16 -0.31
C GLU A 189 -4.20 -0.47 -0.07
N VAL A 190 -5.25 0.33 0.09
CA VAL A 190 -6.63 -0.16 0.23
C VAL A 190 -7.16 -0.59 -1.13
N ALA A 191 -7.29 -1.90 -1.34
CA ALA A 191 -7.76 -2.47 -2.59
C ALA A 191 -9.18 -3.04 -2.45
N ASP A 192 -10.08 -2.58 -3.33
CA ASP A 192 -11.45 -3.05 -3.46
C ASP A 192 -11.72 -3.50 -4.90
N MET A 193 -12.58 -4.52 -5.06
CA MET A 193 -13.10 -4.90 -6.38
C MET A 193 -14.21 -3.92 -6.78
N VAL A 194 -14.23 -3.53 -8.05
CA VAL A 194 -15.32 -2.75 -8.64
C VAL A 194 -15.94 -3.53 -9.79
N GLY A 195 -17.23 -3.36 -10.00
CA GLY A 195 -17.96 -4.01 -11.08
C GLY A 195 -19.22 -3.23 -11.41
N ASP A 196 -19.30 -2.67 -12.62
CA ASP A 196 -20.46 -1.93 -13.10
C ASP A 196 -20.58 -2.07 -14.63
N PRO A 197 -21.72 -2.52 -15.16
CA PRO A 197 -21.96 -2.55 -16.61
C PRO A 197 -21.73 -1.21 -17.32
N ALA A 198 -21.90 -0.07 -16.65
CA ALA A 198 -21.65 1.25 -17.21
C ALA A 198 -20.16 1.50 -17.54
N LEU A 199 -19.25 0.69 -16.99
CA LEU A 199 -17.82 0.77 -17.28
C LEU A 199 -17.42 -0.01 -18.54
N ILE A 200 -18.31 -0.82 -19.11
CA ILE A 200 -18.05 -1.56 -20.35
C ILE A 200 -17.86 -0.57 -21.50
N GLY A 201 -16.67 -0.60 -22.12
CA GLY A 201 -16.29 0.32 -23.20
C GLY A 201 -16.09 1.78 -22.78
N ASP A 202 -16.16 2.12 -21.49
CA ASP A 202 -15.97 3.49 -21.01
C ASP A 202 -14.48 3.88 -20.95
N MET A 203 -13.92 4.29 -22.09
CA MET A 203 -12.51 4.70 -22.19
C MET A 203 -12.14 5.91 -21.30
N ALA A 204 -13.10 6.68 -20.78
CA ALA A 204 -12.82 7.93 -20.07
C ALA A 204 -13.20 7.89 -18.58
N GLY A 205 -13.77 6.79 -18.10
CA GLY A 205 -14.24 6.66 -16.72
C GLY A 205 -15.31 7.70 -16.37
N ARG A 206 -16.24 7.98 -17.30
CA ARG A 206 -17.37 8.88 -17.08
C ARG A 206 -18.35 8.33 -16.05
N ALA A 207 -18.48 7.00 -15.96
CA ALA A 207 -19.35 6.35 -15.00
C ALA A 207 -18.82 6.40 -13.55
N LEU A 208 -17.55 6.78 -13.35
CA LEU A 208 -16.95 6.84 -12.01
C LEU A 208 -17.41 8.07 -11.23
N GLU A 209 -18.03 7.82 -10.09
CA GLU A 209 -18.18 8.82 -9.03
C GLU A 209 -16.81 9.14 -8.42
N ARG A 210 -16.45 10.42 -8.41
CA ARG A 210 -15.17 10.91 -7.90
C ARG A 210 -15.43 11.88 -6.76
N THR A 211 -14.93 11.53 -5.58
CA THR A 211 -15.05 12.32 -4.36
C THR A 211 -13.67 12.51 -3.73
N ASP A 212 -13.54 13.52 -2.87
CA ASP A 212 -12.33 13.62 -2.04
C ASP A 212 -12.39 12.55 -0.95
N VAL A 213 -11.33 11.76 -0.80
CA VAL A 213 -11.21 10.70 0.20
C VAL A 213 -10.83 11.32 1.56
N PRO A 214 -11.69 11.24 2.57
CA PRO A 214 -11.35 11.67 3.92
C PRO A 214 -10.34 10.71 4.57
N TRP A 215 -9.50 11.23 5.47
CA TRP A 215 -8.60 10.40 6.29
C TRP A 215 -9.35 9.27 7.00
N ALA A 216 -10.53 9.57 7.54
CA ALA A 216 -11.37 8.60 8.23
C ALA A 216 -11.76 7.41 7.34
N GLU A 217 -12.12 7.66 6.08
CA GLU A 217 -12.48 6.61 5.13
C GLU A 217 -11.26 5.74 4.80
N PHE A 218 -10.12 6.38 4.49
CA PHE A 218 -8.87 5.67 4.22
C PHE A 218 -8.43 4.79 5.39
N LEU A 219 -8.45 5.33 6.62
CA LEU A 219 -8.07 4.59 7.83
C LEU A 219 -9.02 3.43 8.13
N THR A 220 -10.32 3.63 7.89
CA THR A 220 -11.31 2.55 8.00
C THR A 220 -10.99 1.42 7.01
N GLY A 221 -10.66 1.76 5.75
CA GLY A 221 -10.22 0.80 4.75
C GLY A 221 -8.94 0.06 5.15
N GLN A 222 -7.93 0.79 5.63
CA GLN A 222 -6.66 0.25 6.12
C GLN A 222 -6.85 -0.75 7.26
N ILE A 223 -7.66 -0.40 8.27
CA ILE A 223 -7.97 -1.27 9.39
C ILE A 223 -8.67 -2.55 8.90
N LYS A 224 -9.70 -2.41 8.06
CA LYS A 224 -10.42 -3.58 7.51
C LYS A 224 -9.49 -4.51 6.75
N GLN A 225 -8.60 -3.97 5.92
CA GLN A 225 -7.65 -4.75 5.15
C GLN A 225 -6.62 -5.46 6.03
N ARG A 226 -6.06 -4.78 7.02
CA ARG A 226 -5.10 -5.37 7.96
C ARG A 226 -5.72 -6.50 8.77
N ILE A 227 -6.98 -6.35 9.19
CA ILE A 227 -7.75 -7.42 9.84
C ILE A 227 -7.96 -8.58 8.86
N ARG A 228 -8.47 -8.32 7.64
CA ARG A 228 -8.62 -9.37 6.60
C ARG A 228 -7.30 -10.13 6.40
N PHE A 229 -6.21 -9.43 6.13
CA PHE A 229 -4.89 -10.04 5.94
C PHE A 229 -4.50 -10.94 7.12
N LYS A 230 -4.61 -10.44 8.36
CA LYS A 230 -4.21 -11.18 9.57
C LYS A 230 -4.99 -12.48 9.78
N PHE A 231 -6.27 -12.51 9.44
CA PHE A 231 -7.13 -13.67 9.68
C PHE A 231 -7.33 -14.57 8.44
N THR A 232 -7.04 -14.10 7.23
CA THR A 232 -7.25 -14.90 6.00
C THR A 232 -5.96 -15.27 5.26
N GLN A 233 -4.95 -14.40 5.24
CA GLN A 233 -3.76 -14.54 4.38
C GLN A 233 -2.44 -14.76 5.14
N SER A 234 -2.36 -14.31 6.39
CA SER A 234 -1.15 -14.44 7.23
C SER A 234 -0.84 -15.91 7.54
N ASP A 235 0.43 -16.30 7.42
CA ASP A 235 0.90 -17.64 7.84
C ASP A 235 0.77 -17.84 9.37
N PHE A 236 0.76 -16.74 10.14
CA PHE A 236 0.57 -16.74 11.59
C PHE A 236 -0.84 -16.26 11.95
N LYS A 237 -1.86 -17.03 11.58
CA LYS A 237 -3.25 -16.72 11.96
C LYS A 237 -3.41 -16.77 13.48
N PRO A 238 -4.25 -15.91 14.08
CA PRO A 238 -4.55 -15.99 15.50
C PRO A 238 -5.22 -17.32 15.87
N GLU A 239 -4.84 -17.88 17.01
CA GLU A 239 -5.44 -19.11 17.54
C GLU A 239 -6.34 -18.82 18.76
N ALA A 240 -6.19 -17.65 19.37
CA ALA A 240 -6.97 -17.19 20.52
C ALA A 240 -7.09 -15.66 20.54
N ASP A 241 -8.05 -15.17 21.32
CA ASP A 241 -8.28 -13.75 21.62
C ASP A 241 -8.33 -12.82 20.36
N PRO A 242 -9.27 -13.08 19.43
CA PRO A 242 -9.41 -12.26 18.23
C PRO A 242 -9.72 -10.80 18.56
N ASP A 243 -10.43 -10.57 19.65
CA ASP A 243 -10.81 -9.26 20.16
C ASP A 243 -9.57 -8.39 20.45
N ARG A 244 -8.57 -8.94 21.15
CA ARG A 244 -7.30 -8.24 21.39
C ARG A 244 -6.51 -8.01 20.11
N VAL A 245 -6.42 -9.01 19.23
CA VAL A 245 -5.70 -8.87 17.95
C VAL A 245 -6.30 -7.74 17.10
N ILE A 246 -7.63 -7.69 16.99
CA ILE A 246 -8.34 -6.63 16.25
C ILE A 246 -8.12 -5.27 16.92
N THR A 247 -8.19 -5.20 18.25
CA THR A 247 -7.93 -3.96 19.00
C THR A 247 -6.51 -3.44 18.74
N THR A 248 -5.50 -4.32 18.78
CA THR A 248 -4.11 -3.99 18.46
C THR A 248 -3.94 -3.50 17.01
N ILE A 249 -4.62 -4.10 16.04
CA ILE A 249 -4.58 -3.63 14.64
C ILE A 249 -5.17 -2.23 14.52
N VAL A 250 -6.30 -1.96 15.16
CA VAL A 250 -6.92 -0.62 15.17
C VAL A 250 -5.99 0.40 15.80
N ALA A 251 -5.48 0.10 17.00
CA ALA A 251 -4.58 0.99 17.74
C ALA A 251 -3.32 1.33 16.94
N ASN A 252 -2.63 0.31 16.40
CA ASN A 252 -1.41 0.49 15.62
C ASN A 252 -1.67 1.24 14.31
N THR A 253 -2.82 1.02 13.64
CA THR A 253 -3.13 1.72 12.40
C THR A 253 -3.39 3.20 12.64
N LEU A 254 -4.14 3.56 13.69
CA LEU A 254 -4.38 4.96 14.04
C LEU A 254 -3.09 5.65 14.51
N ALA A 255 -2.27 4.97 15.31
CA ALA A 255 -0.98 5.48 15.76
C ALA A 255 0.01 5.68 14.61
N LEU A 256 0.03 4.77 13.62
CA LEU A 256 0.90 4.85 12.45
C LEU A 256 0.69 6.15 11.66
N TYR A 257 -0.55 6.61 11.56
CA TYR A 257 -0.92 7.83 10.84
C TYR A 257 -1.09 9.05 11.75
N GLU A 258 -0.74 8.94 13.03
CA GLU A 258 -0.90 10.00 14.05
C GLU A 258 -2.34 10.60 14.02
N PHE A 259 -3.35 9.77 13.76
CA PHE A 259 -4.72 10.24 13.57
C PHE A 259 -5.41 10.45 14.92
N GLU A 260 -5.73 11.70 15.24
CA GLU A 260 -6.28 12.09 16.55
C GLU A 260 -7.75 12.55 16.49
N ASP A 261 -8.36 12.68 15.31
CA ASP A 261 -9.75 13.15 15.17
C ASP A 261 -10.77 12.03 15.45
N PHE A 262 -10.80 11.53 16.68
CA PHE A 262 -11.80 10.61 17.22
C PHE A 262 -11.83 10.72 18.75
N GLU A 263 -12.89 10.26 19.40
CA GLU A 263 -12.98 10.17 20.86
C GLU A 263 -12.98 8.72 21.33
N LYS A 264 -13.66 7.84 20.58
CA LYS A 264 -13.86 6.45 20.96
C LYS A 264 -13.75 5.50 19.77
N ILE A 265 -13.43 4.25 20.07
CA ILE A 265 -13.50 3.11 19.17
C ILE A 265 -14.52 2.13 19.74
N ARG A 266 -15.51 1.75 18.95
CA ARG A 266 -16.41 0.63 19.22
C ARG A 266 -16.00 -0.58 18.39
N LEU A 267 -15.82 -1.71 19.06
CA LEU A 267 -15.63 -3.01 18.44
C LEU A 267 -16.81 -3.92 18.81
N TYR A 268 -17.46 -4.48 17.81
CA TYR A 268 -18.61 -5.36 18.01
C TYR A 268 -18.41 -6.72 17.34
N ASN A 269 -18.36 -7.77 18.15
CA ASN A 269 -18.27 -9.15 17.69
C ASN A 269 -19.69 -9.69 17.46
N TRP A 270 -20.03 -9.96 16.19
CA TRP A 270 -21.37 -10.43 15.80
C TRP A 270 -21.73 -11.80 16.36
N ARG A 271 -20.73 -12.67 16.58
CA ARG A 271 -20.92 -14.06 17.01
C ARG A 271 -21.36 -14.12 18.47
N ASP A 272 -20.57 -13.49 19.33
CA ASP A 272 -20.76 -13.55 20.78
C ASP A 272 -21.59 -12.38 21.29
N LYS A 273 -22.05 -11.49 20.40
CA LYS A 273 -22.78 -10.24 20.70
C LYS A 273 -22.05 -9.34 21.70
N ARG A 274 -20.72 -9.42 21.70
CA ARG A 274 -19.85 -8.66 22.62
C ARG A 274 -19.54 -7.30 22.03
N GLU A 275 -19.78 -6.26 22.81
CA GLU A 275 -19.34 -4.89 22.51
C GLU A 275 -18.16 -4.53 23.42
N MET A 276 -17.13 -3.95 22.82
CA MET A 276 -16.02 -3.31 23.52
C MET A 276 -15.95 -1.86 23.09
N LEU A 277 -15.73 -0.97 24.04
CA LEU A 277 -15.61 0.46 23.80
C LEU A 277 -14.30 0.93 24.43
N PHE A 278 -13.46 1.55 23.62
CA PHE A 278 -12.16 2.07 24.03
C PHE A 278 -12.14 3.58 23.81
N ASP A 279 -11.71 4.34 24.82
CA ASP A 279 -11.24 5.71 24.61
C ASP A 279 -9.77 5.71 24.13
N LYS A 280 -9.22 6.90 23.88
CA LYS A 280 -7.84 7.06 23.43
C LYS A 280 -6.80 6.52 24.42
N GLU A 281 -7.01 6.72 25.72
CA GLU A 281 -6.04 6.32 26.74
C GLU A 281 -5.99 4.80 26.85
N GLN A 282 -7.16 4.15 26.86
CA GLN A 282 -7.28 2.71 26.82
C GLN A 282 -6.65 2.14 25.54
N LEU A 283 -6.91 2.75 24.39
CA LEU A 283 -6.39 2.29 23.11
C LEU A 283 -4.85 2.35 23.03
N ARG A 284 -4.21 3.34 23.68
CA ARG A 284 -2.74 3.47 23.72
C ARG A 284 -2.05 2.24 24.32
N SER A 285 -2.71 1.52 25.23
CA SER A 285 -2.15 0.30 25.83
C SER A 285 -1.99 -0.87 24.85
N PHE A 286 -2.59 -0.77 23.66
CA PHE A 286 -2.54 -1.77 22.59
C PHE A 286 -1.59 -1.38 21.44
N VAL A 287 -0.88 -0.26 21.56
CA VAL A 287 0.10 0.18 20.56
C VAL A 287 1.42 -0.53 20.80
N ASP A 288 1.70 -1.52 19.95
CA ASP A 288 2.96 -2.30 19.97
C ASP A 288 3.96 -1.78 18.93
N VAL A 289 3.49 -0.94 18.02
CA VAL A 289 4.27 -0.30 16.96
C VAL A 289 4.57 1.13 17.38
N LEU A 290 5.85 1.41 17.68
CA LEU A 290 6.29 2.78 17.93
C LEU A 290 6.04 3.67 16.68
N PRO A 291 5.60 4.93 16.86
CA PRO A 291 5.45 5.91 15.78
C PRO A 291 6.70 6.00 14.90
N GLU A 292 6.54 6.38 13.64
CA GLU A 292 7.65 6.37 12.67
C GLU A 292 8.84 7.25 13.08
N LYS A 293 8.58 8.38 13.76
CA LYS A 293 9.61 9.24 14.35
C LYS A 293 10.48 8.52 15.39
N GLU A 294 9.97 7.46 16.01
CA GLU A 294 10.66 6.64 17.02
C GLU A 294 11.31 5.38 16.42
N ARG A 295 10.97 5.02 15.17
CA ARG A 295 11.61 3.92 14.40
C ARG A 295 12.88 4.36 13.69
N ALA A 296 13.00 5.65 13.35
CA ALA A 296 14.19 6.23 12.75
C ALA A 296 15.38 6.20 13.74
N GLY A 297 16.07 5.07 13.84
CA GLY A 297 17.26 4.93 14.69
C GLY A 297 17.60 3.52 15.18
N ARG A 298 16.77 2.50 14.93
CA ARG A 298 17.06 1.13 15.41
C ARG A 298 17.33 0.19 14.24
N PHE A 299 18.56 0.19 13.75
CA PHE A 299 19.10 -0.99 13.07
C PHE A 299 19.31 -2.09 14.12
N THR A 300 18.63 -3.22 13.98
CA THR A 300 19.01 -4.41 14.75
C THR A 300 20.24 -5.02 14.10
N THR A 301 21.41 -4.81 14.69
CA THR A 301 22.62 -5.55 14.30
C THR A 301 22.45 -7.00 14.71
N ILE A 302 22.06 -7.85 13.77
CA ILE A 302 22.12 -9.31 13.94
C ILE A 302 23.59 -9.71 13.81
N LYS A 303 24.23 -10.10 14.92
CA LYS A 303 25.56 -10.70 14.88
C LYS A 303 25.42 -12.17 14.50
N PHE A 304 25.92 -12.52 13.32
CA PHE A 304 26.08 -13.92 12.95
C PHE A 304 27.31 -14.48 13.67
N ASP A 305 27.13 -15.55 14.44
CA ASP A 305 28.24 -16.32 14.99
C ASP A 305 28.80 -17.23 13.87
N THR A 306 29.94 -16.84 13.32
CA THR A 306 30.62 -17.59 12.26
C THR A 306 31.54 -18.68 12.80
N SER A 307 31.59 -18.91 14.11
CA SER A 307 32.46 -19.94 14.71
C SER A 307 32.17 -21.37 14.26
N ASN A 308 30.98 -21.62 13.68
CA ASN A 308 30.60 -22.92 13.11
C ASN A 308 30.81 -23.03 11.59
N PHE A 309 31.31 -22.00 10.90
CA PHE A 309 31.69 -22.09 9.49
C PHE A 309 33.15 -22.50 9.38
N ALA A 310 33.42 -23.80 9.48
CA ALA A 310 34.72 -24.35 9.11
C ALA A 310 34.88 -24.26 7.57
N PRO A 311 35.93 -23.60 7.04
CA PRO A 311 36.22 -23.65 5.61
C PRO A 311 36.65 -25.08 5.24
N GLY A 312 35.92 -25.70 4.32
CA GLY A 312 36.20 -27.04 3.81
C GLY A 312 37.62 -27.14 3.26
N GLY A 313 38.46 -27.93 3.93
CA GLY A 313 39.80 -28.25 3.47
C GLY A 313 39.78 -29.05 2.18
N GLN A 314 40.40 -28.51 1.13
CA GLN A 314 40.85 -29.30 -0.01
C GLN A 314 41.95 -30.26 0.45
N LYS A 315 41.66 -31.56 0.46
CA LYS A 315 42.71 -32.61 0.45
C LYS A 315 43.29 -32.67 -0.95
N GLY A 316 44.49 -32.10 -1.11
CA GLY A 316 45.35 -32.38 -2.26
C GLY A 316 45.95 -33.78 -2.14
N THR A 317 45.64 -34.65 -3.08
CA THR A 317 46.40 -35.89 -3.34
C THR A 317 47.59 -35.52 -4.22
N GLY A 318 48.78 -35.42 -3.62
CA GLY A 318 50.05 -35.36 -4.34
C GLY A 318 50.58 -36.77 -4.58
N ASP A 319 50.63 -37.17 -5.85
CA ASP A 319 51.43 -38.29 -6.33
C ASP A 319 52.89 -37.85 -6.53
N LYS A 320 53.81 -38.74 -6.13
CA LYS A 320 55.27 -38.78 -6.31
C LYS A 320 56.16 -38.02 -5.32
#